data_AF-A0A660Q0G0-F1
#
_entry.id   AF-A0A660Q0G0-F1
#
_cell.length_a   1.000
_cell.length_b   1.000
_cell.length_c   1.000
_cell.angle_alpha   90.00
_cell.angle_beta   90.00
_cell.angle_gamma   90.00
#
_symmetry.space_group_name_H-M   'P 1'
#
loop_
_entity.id
_entity.type
_entity.pdbx_description
1 polymer ?
#
loop_
_entity_poly.entity_id
_entity_poly.type
_entity_poly.pdbx_seq_one_letter_code
_entity_poly.pdbx_strand_id
1 'polypeptide(L)' 'TRVMVGYEVLGHESVTTPAGTFADCIKIGMIYSSPEYASTMILTGESAWWFARNIGLVKYETAHGSGVLLEAGIEGINIP' A
#
# COMPACT_ATOMS: atom_id res chain seq x y z
N THR A 1 -17.28 -10.93 13.43
CA THR A 1 -15.81 -11.03 13.28
C THR A 1 -15.17 -9.69 13.47
N ARG A 2 -14.27 -9.58 14.44
CA ARG A 2 -13.50 -8.36 14.68
C ARG A 2 -12.10 -8.53 14.09
N VAL A 3 -11.76 -7.70 13.10
CA VAL A 3 -10.40 -7.62 12.54
C VAL A 3 -9.73 -6.40 13.14
N MET A 4 -8.54 -6.58 13.69
CA MET A 4 -7.67 -5.50 14.14
C MET A 4 -6.61 -5.27 13.08
N VAL A 5 -6.38 -4.01 12.74
CA VAL A 5 -5.34 -3.61 11.79
C VAL A 5 -4.42 -2.65 12.50
N GLY A 6 -3.14 -3.03 12.62
CA GLY A 6 -2.07 -2.15 13.06
C GLY A 6 -1.41 -1.48 11.86
N TYR A 7 -1.05 -0.21 12.01
CA TYR A 7 -0.32 0.55 11.00
C TYR A 7 1.00 1.06 11.59
N GLU A 8 2.06 0.97 10.81
CA GLU A 8 3.38 1.48 11.15
C GLU A 8 3.96 2.25 9.97
N VAL A 9 4.52 3.44 10.20
CA VAL A 9 5.27 4.17 9.18
C VAL A 9 6.68 3.58 9.15
N LEU A 10 7.01 2.88 8.07
CA LEU A 10 8.30 2.20 7.89
C LEU A 10 9.39 3.12 7.35
N GLY A 11 9.00 4.29 6.81
CA GLY A 11 9.92 5.30 6.30
C GLY A 11 9.45 5.89 4.98
N HIS A 12 10.39 6.52 4.28
CA HIS A 12 10.17 7.21 3.02
C HIS A 12 11.13 6.67 1.96
N GLU A 13 10.63 6.39 0.75
CA GLU A 13 11.47 5.99 -0.38
C GLU A 13 10.90 6.46 -1.73
N SER A 14 11.76 6.56 -2.74
CA SER A 14 11.32 6.85 -4.11
C SER A 14 10.76 5.58 -4.75
N VAL A 15 9.61 5.69 -5.43
CA VAL A 15 8.95 4.56 -6.10
C VAL A 15 8.76 4.86 -7.57
N THR A 16 9.23 3.97 -8.44
CA THR A 16 9.01 4.04 -9.88
C THR A 16 7.98 2.99 -10.31
N THR A 17 6.99 3.41 -11.08
CA THR A 17 5.91 2.60 -11.66
C THR A 17 5.74 2.98 -13.14
N PRO A 18 4.87 2.28 -13.90
CA PRO A 18 4.55 2.69 -15.26
C PRO A 18 3.88 4.07 -15.37
N ALA A 19 3.14 4.48 -14.33
CA ALA A 19 2.56 5.82 -14.27
C ALA A 19 3.64 6.90 -14.16
N GLY A 20 4.74 6.61 -13.44
CA GLY A 20 5.64 7.66 -12.99
C GLY A 20 6.78 7.29 -12.07
N THR A 21 7.59 8.29 -11.72
CA THR A 21 8.49 8.20 -10.56
C THR A 21 8.04 9.18 -9.49
N PHE A 22 7.69 8.63 -8.33
CA PHE A 22 7.21 9.36 -7.18
C PHE A 22 8.32 9.46 -6.15
N ALA A 23 8.82 10.67 -5.94
CA ALA A 23 9.77 10.96 -4.88
C ALA A 23 9.04 10.99 -3.52
N ASP A 24 9.75 10.60 -2.46
CA ASP A 24 9.29 10.74 -1.07
C ASP A 24 7.96 10.02 -0.76
N CYS A 25 7.78 8.80 -1.26
CA CYS A 25 6.61 7.99 -0.92
C CYS A 25 6.71 7.49 0.52
N ILE A 26 5.62 7.64 1.28
CA ILE A 26 5.51 7.09 2.63
C ILE A 26 5.21 5.60 2.51
N LYS A 27 6.08 4.76 3.07
CA LYS A 27 5.85 3.32 3.20
C LYS A 27 5.16 3.02 4.53
N ILE A 28 3.99 2.41 4.45
CA ILE A 28 3.18 2.01 5.60
C ILE A 28 3.14 0.49 5.66
N GLY A 29 3.62 -0.06 6.76
CA GLY A 29 3.45 -1.45 7.15
C GLY A 29 2.06 -1.65 7.76
N MET A 30 1.42 -2.76 7.42
CA MET A 30 0.13 -3.15 7.98
C MET A 30 0.19 -4.58 8.51
N ILE A 31 -0.36 -4.75 9.70
CA ILE A 31 -0.46 -6.04 10.38
C ILE A 31 -1.93 -6.32 10.65
N TYR A 32 -2.45 -7.38 10.05
CA TYR A 32 -3.81 -7.86 10.28
C TYR A 32 -3.81 -8.94 11.36
N SER A 33 -4.62 -8.75 12.39
CA SER A 33 -4.82 -9.77 13.42
C SER A 33 -6.31 -9.99 13.67
N SER A 34 -6.69 -11.26 13.76
CA SER A 34 -8.03 -11.69 14.16
C SER A 34 -7.89 -12.84 15.13
N PRO A 35 -8.37 -12.72 16.38
CA PRO A 35 -8.31 -13.81 17.35
C PRO A 35 -9.16 -15.02 16.95
N GLU A 36 -10.12 -14.83 16.05
CA GLU A 36 -11.08 -15.86 15.62
C GLU A 36 -10.60 -16.64 14.38
N TYR A 37 -9.68 -16.08 13.57
CA TYR A 37 -9.36 -16.58 12.23
C TYR A 37 -7.88 -16.43 11.84
N ALA A 38 -6.95 -16.59 12.80
CA ALA A 38 -5.51 -16.38 12.61
C ALA A 38 -4.88 -17.14 11.41
N SER A 39 -5.51 -18.22 10.92
CA SER A 39 -5.02 -19.05 9.80
C SER A 39 -5.81 -18.93 8.49
N THR A 40 -6.90 -18.17 8.44
CA THR A 40 -7.83 -18.14 7.27
C THR A 40 -8.05 -16.77 6.66
N MET A 41 -7.46 -15.71 7.22
CA MET A 41 -7.52 -14.41 6.59
C MET A 41 -6.57 -14.37 5.39
N ILE A 42 -7.08 -14.07 4.20
CA ILE A 42 -6.25 -13.78 3.01
C ILE A 42 -5.32 -12.56 3.25
N LEU A 43 -5.55 -11.83 4.34
CA LEU A 43 -4.75 -10.68 4.76
C LEU A 43 -3.78 -11.00 5.91
N THR A 44 -3.72 -12.24 6.42
CA THR A 44 -2.72 -12.57 7.46
C THR A 44 -1.32 -12.55 6.87
N GLY A 45 -0.47 -11.68 7.38
CA GLY A 45 0.89 -11.47 6.93
C GLY A 45 1.26 -9.99 6.96
N GLU A 46 2.54 -9.70 6.75
CA GLU A 46 3.02 -8.34 6.58
C GLU A 46 2.56 -7.81 5.22
N SER A 47 1.97 -6.61 5.22
CA SER A 47 1.69 -5.86 3.99
C SER A 47 2.40 -4.51 4.05
N ALA A 48 2.92 -4.06 2.92
CA ALA A 48 3.58 -2.76 2.79
C ALA A 48 2.94 -1.96 1.66
N TRP A 49 2.53 -0.73 1.95
CA TRP A 49 1.80 0.13 1.03
C TRP A 49 2.55 1.45 0.89
N TRP A 50 2.72 1.94 -0.34
CA TRP A 50 3.44 3.17 -0.63
C TRP A 50 2.49 4.25 -1.10
N PHE A 51 2.52 5.39 -0.42
CA PHE A 51 1.68 6.52 -0.73
C PHE A 51 2.50 7.72 -1.20
N ALA A 52 2.21 8.22 -2.40
CA ALA A 52 2.78 9.44 -2.92
C ALA A 52 1.88 10.64 -2.60
N ARG A 53 2.50 11.79 -2.34
CA ARG A 53 1.78 13.04 -2.02
C ARG A 53 0.92 13.47 -3.21
N ASN A 54 -0.32 13.88 -2.93
CA ASN A 54 -1.31 14.30 -3.93
C ASN A 54 -1.71 13.22 -4.94
N ILE A 55 -1.37 11.96 -4.70
CA ILE A 55 -1.67 10.83 -5.61
C ILE A 55 -2.37 9.72 -4.85
N GLY A 56 -1.87 9.38 -3.66
CA GLY A 56 -2.34 8.24 -2.88
C GLY A 56 -1.51 7.00 -3.13
N LEU A 57 -2.15 5.83 -3.17
CA LEU A 57 -1.47 4.53 -3.27
C LEU A 57 -0.80 4.34 -4.64
N VAL A 58 0.52 4.19 -4.66
CA VAL A 58 1.30 3.99 -5.89
C VAL A 58 1.86 2.57 -6.04
N LYS A 59 2.04 1.86 -4.92
CA LYS A 59 2.52 0.48 -4.88
C LYS A 59 1.99 -0.21 -3.64
N TYR A 60 1.75 -1.51 -3.72
CA TYR A 60 1.53 -2.35 -2.54
C TYR A 60 2.21 -3.71 -2.70
N GLU A 61 2.55 -4.30 -1.56
CA GLU A 61 3.04 -5.67 -1.41
C GLU A 61 2.27 -6.31 -0.26
N THR A 62 1.84 -7.56 -0.46
CA THR A 62 1.15 -8.39 0.53
C THR A 62 1.73 -9.80 0.47
N ALA A 63 1.40 -10.63 1.45
CA ALA A 63 1.80 -12.05 1.45
C ALA A 63 1.36 -12.83 0.18
N HIS A 64 0.33 -12.36 -0.53
CA HIS A 64 -0.27 -13.10 -1.65
C HIS A 64 -0.19 -12.37 -2.99
N GLY A 65 0.49 -11.22 -3.05
CA GLY A 65 0.62 -10.49 -4.30
C GLY A 65 1.09 -9.05 -4.11
N SER A 66 1.32 -8.39 -5.22
CA SER A 66 1.76 -7.01 -5.29
C SER A 66 1.03 -6.28 -6.42
N GLY A 67 1.10 -4.95 -6.39
CA GLY A 67 0.56 -4.10 -7.44
C GLY A 67 1.29 -2.77 -7.50
N VAL A 68 1.24 -2.15 -8.67
CA VAL A 68 1.85 -0.85 -8.95
C VAL A 68 0.86 0.00 -9.75
N LEU A 69 0.95 1.31 -9.60
CA LEU A 69 0.11 2.26 -10.32
C LEU A 69 0.50 2.28 -11.80
N LEU A 70 -0.48 1.98 -12.66
CA LEU A 70 -0.31 2.01 -14.11
C LEU A 70 -0.63 3.38 -14.71
N GLU A 71 -1.70 4.00 -14.22
CA GLU A 71 -2.17 5.33 -14.62
C GLU A 71 -3.00 5.96 -13.49
N ALA A 72 -3.01 7.29 -13.39
CA ALA A 72 -3.88 8.02 -12.48
C ALA A 72 -4.33 9.36 -13.09
N GLY A 73 -5.59 9.73 -12.81
CA GLY A 73 -6.12 11.05 -13.11
C GLY A 73 -6.84 11.61 -11.88
N ILE A 74 -6.51 12.83 -11.47
CA ILE A 74 -7.18 13.53 -10.36
C ILE A 74 -7.81 14.79 -10.93
N GLU A 75 -9.13 14.91 -10.79
CA GLU A 75 -9.92 16.05 -11.31
C GLU A 75 -9.72 16.31 -12.82
N GLY A 76 -9.46 15.26 -13.60
CA GLY A 76 -9.21 15.36 -15.04
C GLY A 76 -7.78 15.74 -15.42
N ILE A 77 -6.88 15.90 -14.45
CA ILE A 77 -5.45 16.08 -14.66
C ILE A 77 -4.78 14.71 -14.58
N ASN A 78 -4.10 14.32 -15.68
CA ASN A 78 -3.28 13.12 -15.70
C ASN A 78 -2.02 13.34 -14.85
N ILE A 79 -1.74 12.39 -13.96
CA ILE A 79 -0.56 12.42 -13.11
C ILE A 79 0.50 11.50 -13.73
N PRO A 80 1.75 11.98 -13.88
CA PRO A 80 2.86 11.21 -14.40
C PRO A 80 3.54 10.41 -13.29
#